data_AF-F3FZR1-F1
#
_entry.id   AF-F3FZR1-F1
#
_cell.length_a   1.000
_cell.length_b   1.000
_cell.length_c   1.000
_cell.angle_alpha   90.00
_cell.angle_beta   90.00
_cell.angle_gamma   90.00
#
_symmetry.space_group_name_H-M   'P 1'
#
loop_
_entity.id
_entity.type
_entity.pdbx_description
1 polymer ?
#
loop_
_entity_poly.entity_id
_entity_poly.type
_entity_poly.pdbx_seq_one_letter_code
_entity_poly.pdbx_strand_id
1 'polypeptide(L)' 'RNGVKQTHAHLTALLDHEHASLVLAQRCSGVPAPTPLFSAL' A
#
# COMPACT_ATOMS: atom_id res chain seq x y z
N ARG A 1 16.64 -24.52 -7.72
CA ARG A 1 16.99 -23.33 -6.90
C ARG A 1 16.66 -21.99 -7.56
N ASN A 2 16.59 -21.88 -8.90
CA ASN A 2 16.24 -20.62 -9.57
C ASN A 2 14.79 -20.17 -9.35
N GLY A 3 13.81 -21.09 -9.34
CA GLY A 3 12.40 -20.74 -9.13
C GLY A 3 12.13 -20.04 -7.79
N VAL A 4 12.76 -20.49 -6.70
CA VAL A 4 12.62 -19.87 -5.37
C VAL A 4 13.13 -18.42 -5.35
N LYS A 5 14.25 -18.15 -6.00
CA LYS A 5 14.80 -16.79 -6.11
C LYS A 5 13.89 -15.86 -6.92
N GLN A 6 13.29 -16.39 -7.97
CA GLN A 6 12.36 -15.64 -8.82
C GLN A 6 11.06 -15.31 -8.08
N THR A 7 10.48 -16.30 -7.38
CA THR A 7 9.30 -16.06 -6.52
C THR A 7 9.60 -15.05 -5.42
N HIS A 8 10.77 -15.14 -4.79
CA HIS A 8 11.19 -14.17 -3.77
C HIS A 8 11.28 -12.75 -4.32
N ALA A 9 11.91 -12.55 -5.49
CA ALA A 9 12.03 -11.23 -6.12
C ALA A 9 10.66 -10.59 -6.44
N HIS A 10 9.71 -11.39 -6.93
CA HIS A 10 8.35 -10.89 -7.19
C HIS A 10 7.62 -10.50 -5.90
N LEU A 11 7.75 -11.30 -4.84
CA LEU A 11 7.14 -10.98 -3.54
C LEU A 11 7.75 -9.72 -2.92
N THR A 12 9.08 -9.57 -2.98
CA THR A 12 9.76 -8.36 -2.48
C THR A 12 9.36 -7.12 -3.27
N ALA A 13 9.20 -7.23 -4.59
CA ALA A 13 8.72 -6.11 -5.40
C ALA A 13 7.32 -5.65 -4.99
N LEU A 14 6.45 -6.54 -4.49
CA LEU A 14 5.14 -6.15 -3.97
C LEU A 14 5.23 -5.41 -2.63
N LEU A 15 6.24 -5.72 -1.81
CA LEU A 15 6.49 -5.02 -0.54
C LEU A 15 6.92 -3.56 -0.77
N ASP A 16 7.63 -3.27 -1.85
CA ASP A 16 7.96 -1.89 -2.24
C ASP A 16 6.71 -1.03 -2.55
N HIS A 17 5.54 -1.65 -2.72
CA HIS A 17 4.25 -0.99 -2.94
C HIS A 17 3.38 -0.92 -1.67
N GLU A 18 3.84 -1.39 -0.50
CA GLU A 18 3.03 -1.51 0.73
C GLU A 18 2.54 -0.18 1.30
N HIS A 19 3.20 0.93 0.98
CA HIS A 19 2.85 2.24 1.51
C HIS A 19 2.28 3.15 0.43
N ALA A 20 1.10 2.80 -0.08
CA ALA A 20 0.24 3.80 -0.70
C ALA A 20 -0.01 4.90 0.35
N SER A 21 0.45 6.12 0.07
CA SER A 21 0.32 7.23 1.02
C SER A 21 -1.16 7.40 1.40
N LEU A 22 -1.47 7.33 2.70
CA LEU A 22 -2.82 7.59 3.21
C LEU A 22 -3.34 8.97 2.80
N VAL A 23 -2.42 9.93 2.60
CA VAL A 23 -2.76 11.26 2.07
C VAL A 23 -3.22 11.18 0.62
N LEU A 24 -2.59 10.35 -0.22
CA LEU A 24 -3.05 10.10 -1.58
C LEU A 24 -4.42 9.40 -1.59
N ALA A 25 -4.60 8.37 -0.75
CA ALA A 25 -5.89 7.70 -0.61
C ALA A 25 -7.01 8.65 -0.14
N GLN A 26 -6.71 9.53 0.83
CA GLN A 26 -7.61 10.56 1.34
C GLN A 26 -8.02 11.56 0.26
N ARG A 27 -7.08 11.98 -0.60
CA ARG A 27 -7.40 12.90 -1.71
C ARG A 27 -8.27 12.26 -2.78
N CYS A 28 -8.13 10.95 -3.01
CA CYS A 28 -8.88 10.23 -4.03
C CYS A 28 -10.24 9.68 -3.56
N SER A 29 -10.56 9.72 -2.26
CA SER A 29 -11.74 9.05 -1.71
C SER A 29 -13.04 9.85 -1.83
N GLY A 30 -12.98 11.15 -2.11
CA GLY A 30 -14.13 12.04 -2.04
C GLY A 30 -14.65 12.28 -0.61
N VAL A 31 -13.94 11.80 0.42
CA VAL A 31 -14.30 12.08 1.82
C VAL A 31 -13.86 13.50 2.19
N PRO A 32 -14.77 14.36 2.70
CA PRO A 32 -14.42 15.72 3.11
C PRO A 32 -13.35 15.73 4.21
N ALA A 33 -12.30 16.54 4.02
CA ALA A 33 -11.34 16.81 5.09
C ALA A 33 -12.03 17.55 6.26
N PRO A 34 -11.64 17.32 7.53
CA PRO A 34 -10.49 16.53 7.99
C PRO A 34 -10.80 15.06 8.34
N THR A 35 -11.95 14.52 7.90
CA THR A 35 -12.40 13.19 8.31
C THR A 35 -11.42 12.09 7.85
N PRO A 36 -10.76 11.34 8.75
CA PRO A 36 -9.80 10.32 8.36
C PRO A 36 -10.52 9.11 7.73
N LEU A 37 -9.95 8.56 6.65
CA LEU A 37 -10.48 7.35 6.01
C LEU A 37 -10.40 6.08 6.87
N PHE A 38 -9.39 6.00 7.73
CA PHE A 38 -9.18 4.87 8.63
C PHE A 38 -9.01 5.41 10.05
N SER A 39 -9.77 4.86 10.99
CA SER A 39 -9.56 5.06 12.43
C SER A 39 -8.70 3.92 12.97
N ALA A 40 -7.72 4.22 13.82
CA ALA A 40 -7.07 3.18 14.61
C ALA A 40 -8.09 2.60 15.60
N LEU A 41 -8.15 1.27 15.71
CA LEU A 41 -8.88 0.57 16.77
C LEU A 41 -8.09 0.62 18.08
#